data_AF-A0A1W2DVZ1-F1
#
_entry.id   AF-A0A1W2DVZ1-F1
#
_cell.length_a   1.000
_cell.length_b   1.000
_cell.length_c   1.000
_cell.angle_alpha   90.00
_cell.angle_beta   90.00
_cell.angle_gamma   90.00
#
_symmetry.space_group_name_H-M   'P 1'
#
loop_
_entity.id
_entity.type
_entity.pdbx_description
1 polymer ?
#
loop_
_entity_poly.entity_id
_entity_poly.type
_entity_poly.pdbx_seq_one_letter_code
_entity_poly.pdbx_strand_id
1 'polypeptide(L)'
;MLLLLFCSLLILLLFLPFAPGLREMLNGKDAEPLFINMDYRRNPRYFGLSFRQIVIKSLANYTGMSGFLHIKLSKQELIEVVDDAVVEDGGSVATIYYVENNLQSGRNVRFEKEVYVRGNACLGEGNELRALACDGDIHILGRTRFIRWLDAEGSIRAEEESELGVSAACGKELFLAGGCSFKRLYGFPVTTMTSTMAYTAPERVAAGDFVEAGPASQQEDMQRNLAVLPARSRKNCDIITAHSLTIGEHTIIEGHVKTHGDLVAAHSVTITGNIFAGGNIRLGPYCRVLGTIFTQGHITLEDGVAVGSHGKIKSVISKKGITFHRGVSVFGFVSTEGEGRVI
;
A
#
# COMPACT_ATOMS: atom_id res chain seq x y z
N MET A 1 45.07 48.74 4.08
CA MET A 1 44.82 47.99 5.33
C MET A 1 43.36 47.53 5.44
N LEU A 2 42.37 48.42 5.26
CA LEU A 2 40.94 48.08 5.34
C LEU A 2 40.46 47.02 4.32
N LEU A 3 40.92 47.11 3.07
CA LEU A 3 40.57 46.14 2.01
C LEU A 3 41.07 44.72 2.33
N LEU A 4 42.28 44.59 2.86
CA LEU A 4 42.86 43.30 3.24
C LEU A 4 42.08 42.66 4.40
N LEU A 5 41.65 43.48 5.36
CA LEU A 5 40.84 43.05 6.49
C LEU A 5 39.43 42.61 6.07
N PHE A 6 38.86 43.29 5.07
CA PHE A 6 37.59 42.89 4.48
C PHE A 6 37.69 41.57 3.69
N CYS A 7 38.73 41.42 2.87
CA CYS A 7 38.97 40.18 2.14
C CYS A 7 39.24 38.99 3.08
N SER A 8 39.99 39.19 4.17
CA SER A 8 40.23 38.11 5.15
C SER A 8 38.96 37.70 5.89
N LEU A 9 38.09 38.66 6.25
CA LEU A 9 36.79 38.37 6.85
C LEU A 9 35.88 37.60 5.88
N LEU A 10 35.87 37.96 4.60
CA LEU A 10 35.09 37.27 3.57
C LEU A 10 35.55 35.82 3.38
N ILE A 11 36.87 35.60 3.33
CA ILE A 11 37.46 34.26 3.25
C ILE A 11 37.11 33.45 4.50
N LEU A 12 37.21 34.04 5.68
CA LEU A 12 36.83 33.37 6.92
C LEU A 12 35.35 32.95 6.90
N LEU A 13 34.45 33.84 6.52
CA LEU A 13 33.01 33.54 6.43
C LEU A 13 32.69 32.49 5.35
N LEU A 14 33.46 32.44 4.27
CA LEU A 14 33.31 31.43 3.23
C LEU A 14 33.72 30.04 3.72
N PHE A 15 34.80 29.92 4.50
CA PHE A 15 35.36 28.62 4.91
C PHE A 15 34.92 28.15 6.30
N LEU A 16 34.44 29.04 7.18
CA LEU A 16 33.93 28.70 8.51
C LEU A 16 32.83 27.61 8.48
N PRO A 17 31.84 27.65 7.56
CA PRO A 17 30.80 26.60 7.50
C PRO A 17 31.36 25.22 7.11
N PHE A 18 32.51 25.18 6.44
CA PHE A 18 33.17 23.95 6.01
C PHE A 18 34.16 23.43 7.05
N ALA A 19 34.51 24.21 8.08
CA ALA A 19 35.44 23.80 9.12
C ALA A 19 35.02 22.50 9.85
N PRO A 20 33.73 22.24 10.16
CA PRO A 20 33.30 20.95 10.71
C PRO A 20 33.53 19.79 9.73
N GLY A 21 33.25 19.98 8.44
CA GLY A 21 33.45 18.96 7.42
C GLY A 21 34.93 18.65 7.15
N LEU A 22 35.79 19.69 7.11
CA LEU A 22 37.24 19.53 7.03
C LEU A 22 37.81 18.86 8.29
N ARG A 23 37.29 19.21 9.47
CA ARG A 23 37.67 18.57 10.74
C ARG A 23 37.30 17.10 10.76
N GLU A 24 36.14 16.74 10.22
CA GLU A 24 35.69 15.36 10.10
C GLU A 24 36.53 14.58 9.07
N MET A 25 36.78 15.17 7.90
CA MET A 25 37.66 14.58 6.87
C MET A 25 39.07 14.27 7.40
N LEU A 26 39.62 15.13 8.27
CA LEU A 26 40.96 14.97 8.84
C LEU A 26 41.02 14.05 10.06
N ASN A 27 39.94 13.95 10.86
CA ASN A 27 39.93 13.21 12.14
C ASN A 27 39.03 11.97 12.15
N GLY A 28 38.33 11.67 11.05
CA GLY A 28 37.61 10.41 10.78
C GLY A 28 36.90 9.81 12.00
N LYS A 29 36.02 10.57 12.65
CA LYS A 29 35.30 10.09 13.84
C LYS A 29 34.09 9.25 13.46
N ASP A 30 33.55 9.47 12.26
CA ASP A 30 32.41 8.76 11.69
C ASP A 30 32.88 7.73 10.63
N ALA A 31 33.82 6.87 11.02
CA ALA A 31 34.41 5.85 10.14
C ALA A 31 33.58 4.56 10.05
N GLU A 32 32.55 4.41 10.88
CA GLU A 32 31.66 3.27 10.78
C GLU A 32 30.64 3.52 9.67
N PRO A 33 30.47 2.58 8.72
CA PRO A 33 29.37 2.64 7.77
C PRO A 33 28.07 2.85 8.53
N LEU A 34 27.23 3.79 8.09
CA LEU A 34 25.85 3.88 8.57
C LEU A 34 25.27 2.47 8.52
N PHE A 35 24.85 1.95 9.68
CA PHE A 35 24.28 0.61 9.78
C PHE A 35 22.98 0.59 8.99
N ILE A 36 23.07 0.17 7.73
CA ILE A 36 21.93 -0.13 6.89
C ILE A 36 21.65 -1.61 7.10
N ASN A 37 20.58 -1.90 7.83
CA ASN A 37 20.09 -3.26 7.94
C ASN A 37 19.63 -3.73 6.55
N MET A 38 20.49 -4.48 5.86
CA MET A 38 20.24 -5.00 4.52
C MET A 38 19.09 -6.03 4.49
N ASP A 39 18.76 -6.62 5.63
CA ASP A 39 17.65 -7.55 5.82
C ASP A 39 16.36 -6.85 6.27
N TYR A 40 16.35 -5.51 6.35
CA TYR A 40 15.16 -4.75 6.70
C TYR A 40 14.08 -4.93 5.63
N ARG A 41 13.22 -5.93 5.86
CA ARG A 41 11.94 -6.04 5.17
C ARG A 41 10.98 -5.10 5.88
N ARG A 42 10.57 -4.05 5.18
CA ARG A 42 9.59 -3.09 5.69
C ARG A 42 8.29 -3.83 5.96
N ASN A 43 8.02 -4.13 7.23
CA ASN A 43 6.76 -4.75 7.64
C ASN A 43 5.61 -3.82 7.21
N PRO A 44 4.65 -4.29 6.39
CA PRO A 44 3.52 -3.45 5.94
C PRO A 44 2.71 -2.87 7.11
N ARG A 45 2.70 -3.57 8.24
CA ARG A 45 2.02 -3.19 9.49
C ARG A 45 2.92 -2.43 10.48
N TYR A 46 4.11 -1.99 10.06
CA TYR A 46 5.12 -1.37 10.94
C TYR A 46 4.57 -0.22 11.79
N PHE A 47 3.79 0.69 11.19
CA PHE A 47 3.27 1.86 11.91
C PHE A 47 2.37 1.46 13.08
N GLY A 48 1.39 0.57 12.81
CA GLY A 48 0.49 0.07 13.84
C GLY A 48 1.24 -0.74 14.91
N LEU A 49 2.14 -1.64 14.52
CA LEU A 49 2.90 -2.47 15.46
C LEU A 49 3.80 -1.64 16.38
N SER A 50 4.52 -0.66 15.81
CA SER A 50 5.37 0.23 16.58
C SER A 50 4.56 1.11 17.55
N PHE A 51 3.40 1.62 17.12
CA PHE A 51 2.54 2.42 17.98
C PHE A 51 1.96 1.60 19.15
N ARG A 52 1.46 0.39 18.89
CA ARG A 52 1.00 -0.53 19.95
C ARG A 52 2.06 -0.77 21.00
N GLN A 53 3.28 -1.09 20.57
CA GLN A 53 4.40 -1.32 21.47
C GLN A 53 4.70 -0.11 22.36
N ILE A 54 4.64 1.10 21.80
CA ILE A 54 4.84 2.34 22.55
C ILE A 54 3.75 2.50 23.60
N VAL A 55 2.47 2.38 23.21
CA VAL A 55 1.33 2.60 24.13
C VAL A 55 1.29 1.54 25.23
N ILE A 56 1.42 0.24 24.88
CA ILE A 56 1.43 -0.85 25.85
C ILE A 56 2.57 -0.68 26.85
N LYS A 57 3.77 -0.32 26.38
CA LYS A 57 4.92 -0.08 27.26
C LYS A 57 4.66 1.10 28.21
N SER A 58 4.02 2.16 27.72
CA SER A 58 3.64 3.30 28.56
C SER A 58 2.60 2.95 29.62
N LEU A 59 1.70 2.00 29.33
CA LEU A 59 0.64 1.56 30.23
C LEU A 59 1.07 0.45 31.20
N ALA A 60 2.31 -0.06 31.13
CA ALA A 60 2.75 -1.22 31.92
C ALA A 60 2.58 -1.07 33.44
N ASN A 61 2.63 0.16 33.97
CA ASN A 61 2.44 0.46 35.40
C ASN A 61 1.11 1.17 35.69
N TYR A 62 0.25 1.32 34.69
CA TYR A 62 -1.05 1.95 34.86
C TYR A 62 -2.04 0.93 35.42
N THR A 63 -2.64 1.25 36.57
CA THR A 63 -3.56 0.36 37.29
C THR A 63 -5.00 0.87 37.32
N GLY A 64 -5.27 2.02 36.70
CA GLY A 64 -6.62 2.57 36.59
C GLY A 64 -7.45 1.84 35.54
N MET A 65 -8.78 1.91 35.66
CA MET A 65 -9.69 1.49 34.58
C MET A 65 -9.91 2.60 33.54
N SER A 66 -9.80 3.87 33.97
CA SER A 66 -9.90 5.03 33.09
C SER A 66 -9.16 6.23 33.67
N GLY A 67 -8.73 7.15 32.80
CA GLY A 67 -8.09 8.38 33.21
C GLY A 67 -7.01 8.85 32.23
N PHE A 68 -6.09 9.68 32.74
CA PHE A 68 -5.10 10.35 31.92
C PHE A 68 -3.68 9.99 32.35
N LEU A 69 -2.81 9.73 31.37
CA LEU A 69 -1.40 9.42 31.57
C LEU A 69 -0.53 10.31 30.69
N HIS A 70 0.37 11.06 31.31
CA HIS A 70 1.40 11.79 30.57
C HIS A 70 2.51 10.85 30.12
N ILE A 71 2.86 10.94 28.83
CA ILE A 71 3.95 10.17 28.24
C ILE A 71 4.92 11.10 27.53
N LYS A 72 6.21 10.75 27.55
CA LYS A 72 7.23 11.44 26.78
C LYS A 72 7.57 10.61 25.54
N LEU A 73 7.12 11.08 24.38
CA LEU A 73 7.58 10.60 23.07
C LEU A 73 8.69 11.54 22.57
N SER A 74 8.58 12.07 21.34
CA SER A 74 9.39 13.21 20.89
C SER A 74 9.07 14.50 21.64
N LYS A 75 7.85 14.59 22.21
CA LYS A 75 7.37 15.64 23.09
C LYS A 75 6.48 15.04 24.19
N GLN A 76 6.10 15.88 25.16
CA GLN A 76 5.09 15.50 26.14
C GLN A 76 3.74 15.35 25.44
N GLU A 77 3.09 14.21 25.64
CA GLU A 77 1.78 13.86 25.11
C GLU A 77 0.91 13.33 26.26
N LEU A 78 -0.40 13.33 26.05
CA LEU A 78 -1.39 12.83 27.00
C LEU A 78 -2.11 11.64 26.38
N ILE A 79 -2.08 10.51 27.07
CA ILE A 79 -2.94 9.36 26.78
C ILE A 79 -4.19 9.47 27.64
N GLU A 80 -5.34 9.36 27.02
CA GLU A 80 -6.62 9.15 27.68
C GLU A 80 -6.99 7.67 27.55
N VAL A 81 -7.15 7.01 28.70
CA VAL A 81 -7.47 5.59 28.84
C VAL A 81 -8.95 5.47 29.17
N VAL A 82 -9.67 4.68 28.39
CA VAL A 82 -11.08 4.37 28.60
C VAL A 82 -11.33 2.88 28.35
N ASP A 83 -12.39 2.34 28.97
CA ASP A 83 -12.77 0.94 28.83
C ASP A 83 -13.51 0.74 27.49
N ASP A 84 -14.76 1.17 27.40
CA ASP A 84 -15.49 1.37 26.15
C ASP A 84 -15.58 2.86 25.80
N ALA A 85 -15.50 3.15 24.51
CA ALA A 85 -15.56 4.51 24.00
C ALA A 85 -16.78 4.71 23.11
N VAL A 86 -17.61 5.70 23.46
CA VAL A 86 -18.64 6.25 22.58
C VAL A 86 -18.36 7.73 22.41
N VAL A 87 -18.04 8.15 21.18
CA VAL A 87 -17.82 9.55 20.86
C VAL A 87 -18.99 10.07 20.04
N GLU A 88 -19.73 11.02 20.58
CA GLU A 88 -20.94 11.57 19.97
C GLU A 88 -20.66 12.36 18.67
N ASP A 89 -21.71 12.59 17.89
CA ASP A 89 -21.67 13.39 16.66
C ASP A 89 -20.99 14.76 16.87
N GLY A 90 -20.06 15.11 15.98
CA GLY A 90 -19.31 16.36 16.04
C GLY A 90 -18.29 16.45 17.18
N GLY A 91 -18.05 15.36 17.91
CA GLY A 91 -17.06 15.29 18.97
C GLY A 91 -15.63 15.55 18.50
N SER A 92 -14.76 15.92 19.44
CA SER A 92 -13.32 16.04 19.20
C SER A 92 -12.52 15.41 20.33
N VAL A 93 -11.53 14.60 19.96
CA VAL A 93 -10.58 13.94 20.87
C VAL A 93 -9.18 14.46 20.56
N ALA A 94 -8.63 15.27 21.48
CA ALA A 94 -7.35 15.96 21.30
C ALA A 94 -6.14 15.20 21.90
N THR A 95 -6.40 14.09 22.59
CA THR A 95 -5.45 13.23 23.30
C THR A 95 -5.15 11.97 22.50
N ILE A 96 -4.02 11.30 22.78
CA ILE A 96 -3.83 9.92 22.33
C ILE A 96 -4.91 9.09 23.01
N TYR A 97 -5.75 8.41 22.25
CA TYR A 97 -6.94 7.77 22.78
C TYR A 97 -6.74 6.25 22.83
N TYR A 98 -6.72 5.69 24.04
CA TYR A 98 -6.57 4.26 24.27
C TYR A 98 -7.89 3.68 24.79
N VAL A 99 -8.41 2.69 24.07
CA VAL A 99 -9.69 2.04 24.34
C VAL A 99 -9.45 0.54 24.59
N GLU A 100 -9.75 0.05 25.79
CA GLU A 100 -9.52 -1.35 26.20
C GLU A 100 -10.50 -2.34 25.55
N ASN A 101 -11.73 -1.89 25.28
CA ASN A 101 -12.75 -2.67 24.60
C ASN A 101 -13.04 -2.05 23.24
N ASN A 102 -14.27 -1.58 23.00
CA ASN A 102 -14.70 -1.17 21.67
C ASN A 102 -14.80 0.35 21.55
N LEU A 103 -14.50 0.85 20.36
CA LEU A 103 -14.73 2.23 19.97
C LEU A 103 -15.93 2.31 19.04
N GLN A 104 -16.92 3.11 19.41
CA GLN A 104 -17.96 3.59 18.52
C GLN A 104 -17.86 5.11 18.43
N SER A 105 -17.84 5.64 17.21
CA SER A 105 -17.95 7.09 17.00
C SER A 105 -19.17 7.42 16.16
N GLY A 106 -19.78 8.56 16.47
CA GLY A 106 -20.78 9.24 15.67
C GLY A 106 -20.16 9.86 14.41
N ARG A 107 -20.90 10.79 13.82
CA ARG A 107 -20.57 11.46 12.56
C ARG A 107 -19.69 12.68 12.79
N ASN A 108 -18.85 13.01 11.82
CA ASN A 108 -18.02 14.23 11.80
C ASN A 108 -17.14 14.40 13.06
N VAL A 109 -16.69 13.29 13.64
CA VAL A 109 -15.80 13.27 14.80
C VAL A 109 -14.36 13.50 14.37
N ARG A 110 -13.62 14.31 15.13
CA ARG A 110 -12.20 14.55 14.92
C ARG A 110 -11.34 13.88 16.00
N PHE A 111 -10.42 13.02 15.57
CA PHE A 111 -9.37 12.47 16.42
C PHE A 111 -8.03 13.11 16.02
N GLU A 112 -7.61 14.12 16.80
CA GLU A 112 -6.44 14.95 16.47
C GLU A 112 -5.11 14.21 16.67
N LYS A 113 -5.13 13.14 17.47
CA LYS A 113 -3.99 12.27 17.79
C LYS A 113 -4.28 10.82 17.43
N GLU A 114 -3.28 9.98 17.61
CA GLU A 114 -3.35 8.56 17.33
C GLU A 114 -4.30 7.84 18.31
N VAL A 115 -5.10 6.91 17.76
CA VAL A 115 -6.07 6.10 18.52
C VAL A 115 -5.60 4.65 18.55
N TYR A 116 -5.71 3.99 19.70
CA TYR A 116 -5.50 2.56 19.86
C TYR A 116 -6.72 1.89 20.49
N VAL A 117 -7.29 0.91 19.80
CA VAL A 117 -8.43 0.11 20.25
C VAL A 117 -8.01 -1.36 20.38
N ARG A 118 -8.25 -1.98 21.53
CA ARG A 118 -7.94 -3.39 21.80
C ARG A 118 -9.08 -4.34 21.36
N GLY A 119 -10.33 -3.86 21.35
CA GLY A 119 -11.47 -4.55 20.75
C GLY A 119 -11.70 -4.15 19.30
N ASN A 120 -12.95 -3.91 18.92
CA ASN A 120 -13.34 -3.49 17.57
C ASN A 120 -13.58 -1.98 17.49
N ALA A 121 -13.40 -1.41 16.29
CA ALA A 121 -13.68 0.00 16.03
C ALA A 121 -14.76 0.16 14.95
N CYS A 122 -15.84 0.87 15.27
CA CYS A 122 -16.87 1.30 14.34
C CYS A 122 -16.86 2.83 14.24
N LEU A 123 -16.50 3.34 13.07
CA LEU A 123 -16.38 4.78 12.83
C LEU A 123 -17.57 5.29 12.04
N GLY A 124 -18.23 6.33 12.56
CA GLY A 124 -19.30 7.03 11.86
C GLY A 124 -18.83 7.76 10.61
N GLU A 125 -19.79 8.30 9.86
CA GLU A 125 -19.52 8.98 8.58
C GLU A 125 -18.79 10.32 8.79
N GLY A 126 -17.92 10.69 7.85
CA GLY A 126 -17.31 12.03 7.84
C GLY A 126 -16.22 12.25 8.89
N ASN A 127 -15.70 11.19 9.52
CA ASN A 127 -14.73 11.33 10.60
C ASN A 127 -13.34 11.69 10.06
N GLU A 128 -12.54 12.40 10.85
CA GLU A 128 -11.15 12.69 10.54
C GLU A 128 -10.24 12.11 11.64
N LEU A 129 -9.35 11.20 11.25
CA LEU A 129 -8.43 10.54 12.18
C LEU A 129 -6.99 10.78 11.76
N ARG A 130 -6.14 11.13 12.72
CA ARG A 130 -4.70 11.18 12.48
C ARG A 130 -4.15 9.80 12.14
N ALA A 131 -4.41 8.82 13.00
CA ALA A 131 -4.11 7.41 12.78
C ALA A 131 -4.90 6.50 13.74
N LEU A 132 -5.07 5.23 13.37
CA LEU A 132 -5.79 4.23 14.16
C LEU A 132 -5.09 2.88 14.14
N ALA A 133 -4.80 2.34 15.33
CA ALA A 133 -4.46 0.93 15.53
C ALA A 133 -5.64 0.20 16.20
N CYS A 134 -5.99 -0.97 15.71
CA CYS A 134 -7.07 -1.80 16.24
C CYS A 134 -6.63 -3.27 16.32
N ASP A 135 -6.88 -3.96 17.42
CA ASP A 135 -6.59 -5.41 17.49
C ASP A 135 -7.75 -6.25 16.93
N GLY A 136 -8.98 -5.77 17.07
CA GLY A 136 -10.14 -6.35 16.40
C GLY A 136 -10.30 -5.90 14.94
N ASP A 137 -11.55 -5.91 14.49
CA ASP A 137 -11.96 -5.46 13.18
C ASP A 137 -12.26 -3.94 13.18
N ILE A 138 -12.01 -3.28 12.05
CA ILE A 138 -12.34 -1.86 11.83
C ILE A 138 -13.44 -1.77 10.76
N HIS A 139 -14.56 -1.14 11.11
CA HIS A 139 -15.57 -0.71 10.15
C HIS A 139 -15.57 0.82 10.06
N ILE A 140 -15.33 1.33 8.85
CA ILE A 140 -15.27 2.76 8.53
C ILE A 140 -16.49 3.08 7.69
N LEU A 141 -17.45 3.84 8.23
CA LEU A 141 -18.54 4.38 7.44
C LEU A 141 -18.04 5.51 6.53
N GLY A 142 -18.83 5.81 5.50
CA GLY A 142 -18.39 6.57 4.34
C GLY A 142 -17.84 7.97 4.65
N ARG A 143 -17.05 8.51 3.72
CA ARG A 143 -16.44 9.86 3.79
C ARG A 143 -15.52 10.07 4.99
N THR A 144 -14.99 9.00 5.58
CA THR A 144 -14.02 9.09 6.66
C THR A 144 -12.61 9.22 6.09
N ARG A 145 -11.80 10.07 6.73
CA ARG A 145 -10.44 10.40 6.30
C ARG A 145 -9.39 10.07 7.34
N PHE A 146 -8.39 9.31 6.93
CA PHE A 146 -7.18 9.06 7.69
C PHE A 146 -6.02 9.90 7.15
N ILE A 147 -5.37 10.66 8.03
CA ILE A 147 -4.26 11.55 7.62
C ILE A 147 -2.98 10.75 7.39
N ARG A 148 -2.68 9.77 8.27
CA ARG A 148 -1.40 9.05 8.24
C ARG A 148 -1.56 7.58 7.91
N TRP A 149 -2.15 6.80 8.81
CA TRP A 149 -2.22 5.36 8.65
C TRP A 149 -3.36 4.76 9.45
N LEU A 150 -3.83 3.59 9.04
CA LEU A 150 -4.72 2.76 9.83
C LEU A 150 -4.25 1.30 9.79
N ASP A 151 -4.39 0.58 10.90
CA ASP A 151 -3.90 -0.77 11.02
C ASP A 151 -4.80 -1.64 11.92
N ALA A 152 -5.20 -2.81 11.43
CA ALA A 152 -6.01 -3.79 12.17
C ALA A 152 -5.30 -5.15 12.30
N GLU A 153 -5.37 -5.86 13.42
CA GLU A 153 -5.05 -7.30 13.38
C GLU A 153 -6.17 -8.11 12.72
N GLY A 154 -7.42 -7.66 12.89
CA GLY A 154 -8.60 -8.17 12.19
C GLY A 154 -8.69 -7.74 10.72
N SER A 155 -9.92 -7.56 10.24
CA SER A 155 -10.27 -7.06 8.92
C SER A 155 -10.53 -5.55 8.95
N ILE A 156 -10.37 -4.89 7.80
CA ILE A 156 -10.77 -3.49 7.59
C ILE A 156 -11.87 -3.47 6.53
N ARG A 157 -12.97 -2.78 6.83
CA ARG A 157 -14.03 -2.48 5.86
C ARG A 157 -14.19 -0.97 5.74
N ALA A 158 -13.84 -0.43 4.58
CA ALA A 158 -14.03 0.99 4.25
C ALA A 158 -15.19 1.19 3.29
N GLU A 159 -16.22 1.91 3.76
CA GLU A 159 -17.36 2.32 2.94
C GLU A 159 -17.02 3.54 2.06
N GLU A 160 -18.00 3.97 1.26
CA GLU A 160 -17.80 4.85 0.11
C GLU A 160 -17.06 6.15 0.41
N GLU A 161 -16.28 6.62 -0.56
CA GLU A 161 -15.62 7.94 -0.52
C GLU A 161 -14.63 8.13 0.65
N SER A 162 -14.15 7.04 1.26
CA SER A 162 -13.19 7.12 2.37
C SER A 162 -11.74 7.30 1.88
N GLU A 163 -10.96 8.13 2.59
CA GLU A 163 -9.53 8.35 2.31
C GLU A 163 -8.67 7.59 3.32
N LEU A 164 -7.94 6.56 2.88
CA LEU A 164 -7.19 5.67 3.78
C LEU A 164 -5.78 6.16 4.16
N GLY A 165 -5.46 7.40 3.80
CA GLY A 165 -4.18 8.04 4.13
C GLY A 165 -2.97 7.40 3.45
N VAL A 166 -1.83 7.47 4.12
CA VAL A 166 -0.52 7.03 3.59
C VAL A 166 -0.36 5.51 3.64
N SER A 167 -1.08 4.81 4.52
CA SER A 167 -1.00 3.35 4.66
C SER A 167 -2.21 2.77 5.37
N ALA A 168 -2.87 1.80 4.74
CA ALA A 168 -3.84 0.94 5.40
C ALA A 168 -3.38 -0.52 5.37
N ALA A 169 -3.38 -1.19 6.51
CA ALA A 169 -2.93 -2.57 6.59
C ALA A 169 -3.75 -3.40 7.56
N CYS A 170 -4.04 -4.64 7.22
CA CYS A 170 -4.71 -5.56 8.12
C CYS A 170 -4.06 -6.95 8.15
N GLY A 171 -4.39 -7.73 9.17
CA GLY A 171 -4.02 -9.14 9.25
C GLY A 171 -4.92 -10.05 8.40
N LYS A 172 -6.16 -9.62 8.12
CA LYS A 172 -7.17 -10.38 7.36
C LYS A 172 -7.58 -9.65 6.07
N GLU A 173 -8.87 -9.53 5.79
CA GLU A 173 -9.40 -8.90 4.56
C GLU A 173 -9.44 -7.38 4.68
N LEU A 174 -9.08 -6.68 3.60
CA LEU A 174 -9.21 -5.24 3.45
C LEU A 174 -10.22 -4.95 2.33
N PHE A 175 -11.44 -4.57 2.68
CA PHE A 175 -12.48 -4.21 1.73
C PHE A 175 -12.55 -2.71 1.50
N LEU A 176 -12.70 -2.30 0.24
CA LEU A 176 -12.89 -0.91 -0.20
C LEU A 176 -14.17 -0.76 -1.03
N ALA A 177 -15.07 0.12 -0.62
CA ALA A 177 -16.19 0.54 -1.45
C ALA A 177 -15.75 1.54 -2.55
N GLY A 178 -16.72 1.96 -3.37
CA GLY A 178 -16.49 2.92 -4.46
C GLY A 178 -16.05 4.29 -3.96
N GLY A 179 -15.21 4.98 -4.73
CA GLY A 179 -14.72 6.32 -4.39
C GLY A 179 -13.61 6.36 -3.33
N CYS A 180 -13.24 5.22 -2.73
CA CYS A 180 -12.14 5.17 -1.78
C CYS A 180 -10.81 5.56 -2.42
N SER A 181 -9.97 6.29 -1.68
CA SER A 181 -8.62 6.67 -2.11
C SER A 181 -7.54 6.10 -1.17
N PHE A 182 -6.38 5.79 -1.75
CA PHE A 182 -5.28 5.16 -1.00
C PHE A 182 -3.91 5.46 -1.60
N LYS A 183 -2.86 5.25 -0.80
CA LYS A 183 -1.46 5.22 -1.26
C LYS A 183 -0.84 3.83 -1.12
N ARG A 184 -1.07 3.17 0.01
CA ARG A 184 -0.57 1.83 0.29
C ARG A 184 -1.63 1.00 0.99
N LEU A 185 -1.80 -0.23 0.54
CA LEU A 185 -2.71 -1.21 1.11
C LEU A 185 -1.95 -2.50 1.42
N TYR A 186 -2.40 -3.20 2.44
CA TYR A 186 -1.96 -4.55 2.73
C TYR A 186 -3.11 -5.36 3.33
N GLY A 187 -3.44 -6.49 2.69
CA GLY A 187 -4.52 -7.36 3.13
C GLY A 187 -4.53 -8.71 2.41
N PHE A 188 -5.29 -9.65 2.95
CA PHE A 188 -5.40 -11.03 2.49
C PHE A 188 -6.86 -11.47 2.34
N PRO A 189 -7.54 -11.08 1.24
CA PRO A 189 -7.10 -10.14 0.20
C PRO A 189 -7.46 -8.68 0.47
N VAL A 190 -6.95 -7.78 -0.35
CA VAL A 190 -7.53 -6.47 -0.63
C VAL A 190 -8.63 -6.64 -1.67
N THR A 191 -9.87 -6.24 -1.37
CA THR A 191 -11.06 -6.41 -2.23
C THR A 191 -11.78 -5.09 -2.47
N THR A 192 -12.56 -5.00 -3.56
CA THR A 192 -13.24 -3.76 -3.97
C THR A 192 -14.70 -3.99 -4.36
N MET A 193 -15.62 -3.15 -3.85
CA MET A 193 -17.06 -3.00 -4.13
C MET A 193 -17.97 -4.24 -4.03
N THR A 194 -17.46 -5.42 -4.33
CA THR A 194 -18.15 -6.70 -4.21
C THR A 194 -17.24 -7.62 -3.43
N SER A 195 -17.62 -7.95 -2.20
CA SER A 195 -17.00 -9.04 -1.45
C SER A 195 -17.61 -10.34 -1.97
N THR A 196 -17.27 -10.73 -3.20
CA THR A 196 -17.62 -12.06 -3.67
C THR A 196 -16.40 -12.94 -3.52
N MET A 197 -16.26 -13.47 -2.31
CA MET A 197 -15.62 -14.76 -2.08
C MET A 197 -16.24 -15.81 -3.01
N ALA A 198 -15.60 -16.03 -4.16
CA ALA A 198 -15.59 -17.30 -4.86
C ALA A 198 -14.41 -17.28 -5.83
N TYR A 199 -13.22 -17.61 -5.31
CA TYR A 199 -12.18 -18.21 -6.14
C TYR A 199 -12.78 -19.46 -6.77
N THR A 200 -13.24 -19.34 -8.01
CA THR A 200 -13.39 -20.47 -8.91
C THR A 200 -12.11 -20.53 -9.74
N ALA A 201 -11.35 -21.60 -9.58
CA ALA A 201 -10.33 -21.97 -10.56
C ALA A 201 -10.96 -21.86 -11.96
N PRO A 202 -10.24 -21.37 -12.99
CA PRO A 202 -10.84 -21.20 -14.29
C PRO A 202 -11.45 -22.53 -14.73
N GLU A 203 -12.68 -22.46 -15.25
CA GLU A 203 -13.21 -23.54 -16.07
C GLU A 203 -12.16 -23.81 -17.15
N ARG A 204 -11.63 -25.03 -17.20
CA ARG A 204 -10.57 -25.37 -18.14
C ARG A 204 -11.11 -25.13 -19.54
N VAL A 205 -10.67 -24.04 -20.19
CA VAL A 205 -10.92 -23.85 -21.62
C VAL A 205 -10.36 -25.09 -22.31
N ALA A 206 -11.22 -25.80 -23.04
CA ALA A 206 -10.85 -27.05 -23.69
C ALA A 206 -9.62 -26.83 -24.58
N ALA A 207 -8.66 -27.76 -24.52
CA ALA A 207 -7.36 -27.63 -25.17
C ALA A 207 -7.40 -27.50 -26.71
N GLY A 208 -8.59 -27.58 -27.33
CA GLY A 208 -8.78 -27.57 -28.78
C GLY A 208 -8.94 -26.20 -29.45
N ASP A 209 -9.06 -25.10 -28.69
CA ASP A 209 -9.41 -23.76 -29.22
C ASP A 209 -8.24 -22.75 -29.20
N PHE A 210 -7.03 -23.18 -28.84
CA PHE A 210 -5.87 -22.30 -28.72
C PHE A 210 -5.05 -22.26 -30.01
N VAL A 211 -4.64 -21.07 -30.43
CA VAL A 211 -3.58 -20.92 -31.42
C VAL A 211 -2.25 -21.14 -30.69
N GLU A 212 -1.61 -22.30 -30.91
CA GLU A 212 -0.21 -22.49 -30.53
C GLU A 212 0.65 -21.56 -31.39
N ALA A 213 0.98 -20.40 -30.85
CA ALA A 213 1.80 -19.43 -31.54
C ALA A 213 3.28 -19.74 -31.26
N GLY A 214 3.99 -20.29 -32.25
CA GLY A 214 5.45 -20.17 -32.38
C GLY A 214 6.30 -21.02 -31.41
N PRO A 215 7.62 -21.13 -31.67
CA PRO A 215 8.43 -22.28 -31.29
C PRO A 215 8.69 -22.37 -29.78
N ALA A 216 9.09 -23.57 -29.35
CA ALA A 216 9.55 -23.91 -28.01
C ALA A 216 10.90 -23.25 -27.64
N SER A 217 10.96 -21.93 -27.61
CA SER A 217 12.07 -21.19 -27.03
C SER A 217 11.69 -20.67 -25.64
N GLN A 218 12.60 -20.81 -24.67
CA GLN A 218 12.40 -20.35 -23.27
C GLN A 218 12.15 -18.84 -23.15
N GLN A 219 12.42 -18.09 -24.22
CA GLN A 219 12.25 -16.64 -24.33
C GLN A 219 11.88 -16.31 -25.79
N GLU A 220 10.90 -15.42 -26.00
CA GLU A 220 10.58 -14.86 -27.31
C GLU A 220 10.91 -13.36 -27.31
N ASP A 221 12.01 -12.98 -27.98
CA ASP A 221 12.38 -11.58 -28.19
C ASP A 221 11.58 -11.04 -29.39
N MET A 222 10.49 -10.33 -29.12
CA MET A 222 9.62 -9.79 -30.18
C MET A 222 10.27 -8.55 -30.83
N GLN A 223 11.24 -8.76 -31.73
CA GLN A 223 12.00 -7.69 -32.42
C GLN A 223 11.32 -7.11 -33.69
N ARG A 224 10.10 -7.49 -34.07
CA ARG A 224 9.44 -6.94 -35.27
C ARG A 224 8.14 -6.20 -34.96
N ASN A 225 8.20 -4.86 -35.05
CA ASN A 225 7.21 -3.80 -35.34
C ASN A 225 5.76 -3.86 -34.83
N LEU A 226 5.25 -4.95 -34.25
CA LEU A 226 3.97 -5.00 -33.56
C LEU A 226 3.95 -6.16 -32.53
N ALA A 227 4.16 -5.85 -31.24
CA ALA A 227 4.04 -6.82 -30.16
C ALA A 227 2.57 -7.01 -29.77
N VAL A 228 1.86 -7.81 -30.56
CA VAL A 228 0.47 -8.21 -30.29
C VAL A 228 0.43 -9.73 -30.22
N LEU A 229 -0.06 -10.26 -29.10
CA LEU A 229 -0.44 -11.66 -29.00
C LEU A 229 -1.91 -11.80 -29.42
N PRO A 230 -2.22 -12.64 -30.42
CA PRO A 230 -3.59 -12.89 -30.82
C PRO A 230 -4.45 -13.42 -29.67
N ALA A 231 -5.77 -13.25 -29.79
CA ALA A 231 -6.73 -13.88 -28.89
C ALA A 231 -6.56 -15.39 -28.86
N ARG A 232 -6.89 -16.01 -27.71
CA ARG A 232 -6.83 -17.46 -27.48
C ARG A 232 -5.44 -18.03 -27.78
N SER A 233 -4.39 -17.28 -27.47
CA SER A 233 -3.01 -17.78 -27.58
C SER A 233 -2.62 -18.53 -26.31
N ARG A 234 -1.72 -19.50 -26.43
CA ARG A 234 -1.01 -20.07 -25.28
C ARG A 234 0.50 -19.93 -25.49
N LYS A 235 1.19 -19.34 -24.52
CA LYS A 235 2.65 -19.17 -24.51
C LYS A 235 3.21 -19.77 -23.23
N ASN A 236 4.16 -20.67 -23.35
CA ASN A 236 4.89 -21.26 -22.23
C ASN A 236 6.34 -20.79 -22.22
N CYS A 237 6.50 -19.47 -22.12
CA CYS A 237 7.79 -18.80 -22.13
C CYS A 237 7.66 -17.40 -21.51
N ASP A 238 8.81 -16.82 -21.17
CA ASP A 238 8.89 -15.42 -20.81
C ASP A 238 8.75 -14.54 -22.05
N ILE A 239 7.94 -13.49 -21.94
CA ILE A 239 7.70 -12.51 -22.99
C ILE A 239 8.43 -11.23 -22.64
N ILE A 240 9.43 -10.87 -23.45
CA ILE A 240 10.23 -9.66 -23.27
C ILE A 240 10.15 -8.85 -24.56
N THR A 241 9.76 -7.57 -24.43
CA THR A 241 9.73 -6.66 -25.58
C THR A 241 10.17 -5.24 -25.20
N ALA A 242 10.89 -4.58 -26.10
CA ALA A 242 11.27 -3.17 -25.97
C ALA A 242 10.11 -2.20 -26.32
N HIS A 243 8.95 -2.72 -26.72
CA HIS A 243 7.80 -1.94 -27.16
C HIS A 243 6.60 -2.15 -26.24
N SER A 244 5.48 -1.50 -26.56
CA SER A 244 4.19 -1.80 -25.92
C SER A 244 3.68 -3.17 -26.36
N LEU A 245 3.09 -3.93 -25.44
CA LEU A 245 2.54 -5.28 -25.68
C LEU A 245 1.01 -5.25 -25.52
N THR A 246 0.29 -5.77 -26.51
CA THR A 246 -1.15 -6.06 -26.40
C THR A 246 -1.39 -7.56 -26.38
N ILE A 247 -2.17 -8.04 -25.42
CA ILE A 247 -2.50 -9.46 -25.26
C ILE A 247 -4.00 -9.64 -25.55
N GLY A 248 -4.32 -10.44 -26.56
CA GLY A 248 -5.69 -10.75 -26.94
C GLY A 248 -6.44 -11.58 -25.88
N GLU A 249 -7.76 -11.57 -25.96
CA GLU A 249 -8.66 -12.20 -25.00
C GLU A 249 -8.39 -13.70 -24.81
N HIS A 250 -8.71 -14.24 -23.63
CA HIS A 250 -8.57 -15.67 -23.31
C HIS A 250 -7.16 -16.25 -23.53
N THR A 251 -6.13 -15.40 -23.53
CA THR A 251 -4.74 -15.82 -23.71
C THR A 251 -4.16 -16.32 -22.38
N ILE A 252 -3.34 -17.38 -22.45
CA ILE A 252 -2.63 -17.94 -21.31
C ILE A 252 -1.12 -17.76 -21.52
N ILE A 253 -0.45 -17.13 -20.56
CA ILE A 253 1.01 -16.96 -20.53
C ILE A 253 1.54 -17.66 -19.28
N GLU A 254 2.23 -18.76 -19.50
CA GLU A 254 2.95 -19.53 -18.49
C GLU A 254 4.39 -19.01 -18.40
N GLY A 255 4.56 -17.78 -17.91
CA GLY A 255 5.85 -17.10 -17.84
C GLY A 255 5.73 -15.67 -17.34
N HIS A 256 6.87 -14.99 -17.27
CA HIS A 256 6.99 -13.57 -16.94
C HIS A 256 6.71 -12.70 -18.16
N VAL A 257 6.17 -11.51 -17.94
CA VAL A 257 5.94 -10.50 -18.98
C VAL A 257 6.74 -9.26 -18.62
N LYS A 258 7.62 -8.82 -19.51
CA LYS A 258 8.39 -7.58 -19.39
C LYS A 258 8.27 -6.75 -20.66
N THR A 259 7.83 -5.51 -20.51
CA THR A 259 7.71 -4.54 -21.60
C THR A 259 8.39 -3.23 -21.21
N HIS A 260 9.02 -2.53 -22.15
CA HIS A 260 9.47 -1.15 -21.91
C HIS A 260 8.35 -0.12 -22.13
N GLY A 261 7.37 -0.44 -22.98
CA GLY A 261 6.20 0.41 -23.27
C GLY A 261 5.02 0.10 -22.35
N ASP A 262 3.82 0.34 -22.86
CA ASP A 262 2.58 -0.02 -22.18
C ASP A 262 2.31 -1.54 -22.26
N LEU A 263 1.50 -2.06 -21.35
CA LEU A 263 0.93 -3.40 -21.42
C LEU A 263 -0.59 -3.30 -21.37
N VAL A 264 -1.26 -3.85 -22.37
CA VAL A 264 -2.72 -3.97 -22.40
C VAL A 264 -3.10 -5.44 -22.53
N ALA A 265 -3.70 -6.01 -21.50
CA ALA A 265 -4.31 -7.33 -21.58
C ALA A 265 -5.82 -7.18 -21.77
N ALA A 266 -6.38 -7.84 -22.78
CA ALA A 266 -7.82 -7.93 -22.98
C ALA A 266 -8.47 -8.82 -21.90
N HIS A 267 -9.78 -9.07 -22.02
CA HIS A 267 -10.51 -9.82 -21.00
C HIS A 267 -10.03 -11.27 -20.87
N SER A 268 -10.18 -11.82 -19.66
CA SER A 268 -9.93 -13.22 -19.33
C SER A 268 -8.51 -13.73 -19.63
N VAL A 269 -7.50 -12.84 -19.63
CA VAL A 269 -6.09 -13.23 -19.80
C VAL A 269 -5.54 -13.79 -18.49
N THR A 270 -4.78 -14.89 -18.57
CA THR A 270 -4.10 -15.49 -17.42
C THR A 270 -2.59 -15.42 -17.58
N ILE A 271 -1.89 -14.83 -16.62
CA ILE A 271 -0.43 -14.75 -16.56
C ILE A 271 0.04 -15.41 -15.25
N THR A 272 0.81 -16.49 -15.35
CA THR A 272 1.28 -17.21 -14.15
C THR A 272 2.49 -16.54 -13.50
N GLY A 273 3.27 -15.79 -14.28
CA GLY A 273 4.46 -15.08 -13.81
C GLY A 273 4.19 -13.65 -13.36
N ASN A 274 5.29 -12.90 -13.29
CA ASN A 274 5.31 -11.49 -12.91
C ASN A 274 5.13 -10.60 -14.13
N ILE A 275 4.60 -9.40 -13.92
CA ILE A 275 4.42 -8.38 -14.94
C ILE A 275 5.28 -7.17 -14.60
N PHE A 276 6.11 -6.74 -15.55
CA PHE A 276 6.91 -5.52 -15.47
C PHE A 276 6.68 -4.67 -16.71
N ALA A 277 6.25 -3.42 -16.55
CA ALA A 277 6.11 -2.48 -17.66
C ALA A 277 6.83 -1.16 -17.38
N GLY A 278 7.48 -0.57 -18.39
CA GLY A 278 8.00 0.79 -18.29
C GLY A 278 6.89 1.85 -18.46
N GLY A 279 5.89 1.57 -19.29
CA GLY A 279 4.67 2.35 -19.47
C GLY A 279 3.51 1.83 -18.62
N ASN A 280 2.29 2.27 -18.90
CA ASN A 280 1.09 1.91 -18.15
C ASN A 280 0.73 0.42 -18.29
N ILE A 281 0.06 -0.13 -17.27
CA ILE A 281 -0.50 -1.49 -17.32
C ILE A 281 -2.01 -1.36 -17.23
N ARG A 282 -2.72 -1.95 -18.20
CA ARG A 282 -4.18 -2.11 -18.17
C ARG A 282 -4.50 -3.60 -18.27
N LEU A 283 -5.12 -4.14 -17.23
CA LEU A 283 -5.66 -5.50 -17.23
C LEU A 283 -7.18 -5.41 -17.39
N GLY A 284 -7.67 -5.93 -18.52
CA GLY A 284 -9.09 -6.01 -18.82
C GLY A 284 -9.85 -6.95 -17.87
N PRO A 285 -11.18 -7.07 -18.03
CA PRO A 285 -12.02 -7.73 -17.06
C PRO A 285 -11.64 -9.20 -16.89
N TYR A 286 -11.74 -9.70 -15.65
CA TYR A 286 -11.49 -11.09 -15.29
C TYR A 286 -10.07 -11.61 -15.60
N CYS A 287 -9.11 -10.71 -15.83
CA CYS A 287 -7.69 -11.10 -15.91
C CYS A 287 -7.20 -11.70 -14.58
N ARG A 288 -6.24 -12.63 -14.69
CA ARG A 288 -5.62 -13.28 -13.54
C ARG A 288 -4.11 -13.21 -13.64
N VAL A 289 -3.46 -12.76 -12.57
CA VAL A 289 -1.99 -12.69 -12.48
C VAL A 289 -1.55 -13.38 -11.21
N LEU A 290 -0.82 -14.50 -11.31
CA LEU A 290 -0.36 -15.22 -10.11
C LEU A 290 0.93 -14.61 -9.52
N GLY A 291 1.64 -13.80 -10.29
CA GLY A 291 2.84 -13.08 -9.87
C GLY A 291 2.59 -11.66 -9.36
N THR A 292 3.69 -10.91 -9.29
CA THR A 292 3.74 -9.49 -8.90
C THR A 292 3.56 -8.62 -10.14
N ILE A 293 2.93 -7.45 -9.97
CA ILE A 293 2.77 -6.43 -11.01
C ILE A 293 3.57 -5.18 -10.61
N PHE A 294 4.40 -4.69 -11.52
CA PHE A 294 5.18 -3.48 -11.33
C PHE A 294 5.19 -2.60 -12.57
N THR A 295 5.04 -1.29 -12.38
CA THR A 295 5.22 -0.31 -13.45
C THR A 295 5.70 1.07 -12.98
N GLN A 296 6.41 1.79 -13.86
CA GLN A 296 6.71 3.22 -13.71
C GLN A 296 5.54 4.13 -14.17
N GLY A 297 4.56 3.58 -14.88
CA GLY A 297 3.33 4.23 -15.29
C GLY A 297 2.19 4.04 -14.29
N HIS A 298 0.96 4.13 -14.79
CA HIS A 298 -0.29 3.89 -14.05
C HIS A 298 -0.73 2.43 -14.19
N ILE A 299 -1.38 1.86 -13.16
CA ILE A 299 -2.04 0.54 -13.24
C ILE A 299 -3.56 0.72 -13.23
N THR A 300 -4.24 0.14 -14.21
CA THR A 300 -5.70 -0.01 -14.21
C THR A 300 -6.04 -1.50 -14.14
N LEU A 301 -6.72 -1.90 -13.08
CA LEU A 301 -7.30 -3.23 -12.92
C LEU A 301 -8.81 -3.12 -13.10
N GLU A 302 -9.34 -3.68 -14.18
CA GLU A 302 -10.77 -3.66 -14.49
C GLU A 302 -11.56 -4.70 -13.66
N ASP A 303 -12.84 -4.86 -13.99
CA ASP A 303 -13.77 -5.65 -13.20
C ASP A 303 -13.29 -7.10 -13.03
N GLY A 304 -13.32 -7.59 -11.78
CA GLY A 304 -13.02 -8.99 -11.47
C GLY A 304 -11.55 -9.41 -11.64
N VAL A 305 -10.62 -8.46 -11.79
CA VAL A 305 -9.18 -8.79 -11.90
C VAL A 305 -8.65 -9.35 -10.58
N ALA A 306 -7.94 -10.48 -10.66
CA ALA A 306 -7.35 -11.14 -9.50
C ALA A 306 -5.82 -11.19 -9.59
N VAL A 307 -5.13 -10.76 -8.53
CA VAL A 307 -3.67 -10.79 -8.41
C VAL A 307 -3.23 -11.58 -7.18
N GLY A 308 -2.42 -12.61 -7.43
CA GLY A 308 -1.94 -13.54 -6.42
C GLY A 308 -2.94 -14.62 -6.04
N SER A 309 -2.68 -15.27 -4.91
CA SER A 309 -3.46 -16.38 -4.41
C SER A 309 -3.33 -16.48 -2.89
N HIS A 310 -4.25 -17.17 -2.24
CA HIS A 310 -4.17 -17.46 -0.82
C HIS A 310 -2.80 -18.08 -0.44
N GLY A 311 -2.24 -17.66 0.70
CA GLY A 311 -0.95 -18.13 1.20
C GLY A 311 0.30 -17.59 0.49
N LYS A 312 0.15 -16.75 -0.56
CA LYS A 312 1.29 -16.11 -1.24
C LYS A 312 1.12 -14.60 -1.29
N ILE A 313 2.06 -13.88 -0.70
CA ILE A 313 2.12 -12.42 -0.79
C ILE A 313 2.57 -12.03 -2.20
N LYS A 314 1.78 -11.19 -2.87
CA LYS A 314 2.12 -10.53 -4.13
C LYS A 314 2.02 -9.03 -3.99
N SER A 315 2.69 -8.34 -4.91
CA SER A 315 2.74 -6.89 -4.92
C SER A 315 2.12 -6.33 -6.20
N VAL A 316 1.39 -5.23 -6.06
CA VAL A 316 0.91 -4.39 -7.16
C VAL A 316 1.47 -2.99 -6.92
N ILE A 317 2.48 -2.61 -7.69
CA ILE A 317 3.26 -1.39 -7.45
C ILE A 317 3.27 -0.53 -8.70
N SER A 318 2.83 0.72 -8.56
CA SER A 318 2.84 1.72 -9.62
C SER A 318 3.50 3.00 -9.16
N LYS A 319 4.26 3.67 -10.02
CA LYS A 319 4.73 5.03 -9.71
C LYS A 319 3.63 6.09 -9.88
N LYS A 320 2.89 6.12 -10.99
CA LYS A 320 1.99 7.25 -11.32
C LYS A 320 0.58 7.17 -10.72
N GLY A 321 0.07 5.98 -10.39
CA GLY A 321 -1.26 5.83 -9.82
C GLY A 321 -1.86 4.44 -10.04
N ILE A 322 -2.91 4.13 -9.28
CA ILE A 322 -3.62 2.87 -9.37
C ILE A 322 -5.12 3.13 -9.46
N THR A 323 -5.79 2.47 -10.38
CA THR A 323 -7.25 2.46 -10.48
C THR A 323 -7.73 1.03 -10.35
N PHE A 324 -8.57 0.78 -9.35
CA PHE A 324 -9.30 -0.47 -9.20
C PHE A 324 -10.76 -0.26 -9.58
N HIS A 325 -11.30 -1.17 -10.38
CA HIS A 325 -12.73 -1.26 -10.64
C HIS A 325 -13.39 -2.28 -9.69
N ARG A 326 -14.57 -2.79 -10.04
CA ARG A 326 -15.40 -3.63 -9.17
C ARG A 326 -14.83 -5.05 -9.07
N GLY A 327 -14.79 -5.61 -7.87
CA GLY A 327 -14.43 -7.01 -7.67
C GLY A 327 -12.95 -7.31 -7.94
N VAL A 328 -12.09 -6.30 -7.95
CA VAL A 328 -10.64 -6.49 -7.94
C VAL A 328 -10.23 -7.15 -6.62
N SER A 329 -9.35 -8.16 -6.68
CA SER A 329 -8.79 -8.85 -5.52
C SER A 329 -7.27 -8.93 -5.61
N VAL A 330 -6.56 -8.43 -4.61
CA VAL A 330 -5.08 -8.51 -4.52
C VAL A 330 -4.66 -9.18 -3.22
N PHE A 331 -3.91 -10.27 -3.30
CA PHE A 331 -3.34 -10.93 -2.11
C PHE A 331 -1.98 -10.31 -1.76
N GLY A 332 -1.97 -9.39 -0.79
CA GLY A 332 -0.75 -8.79 -0.29
C GLY A 332 -0.70 -7.27 -0.45
N PHE A 333 0.37 -6.78 -1.06
CA PHE A 333 0.79 -5.38 -1.02
C PHE A 333 0.33 -4.60 -2.25
N VAL A 334 -0.29 -3.44 -2.04
CA VAL A 334 -0.59 -2.47 -3.09
C VAL A 334 0.10 -1.16 -2.75
N SER A 335 0.79 -0.51 -3.69
CA SER A 335 1.45 0.77 -3.41
C SER A 335 1.58 1.65 -4.63
N THR A 336 1.38 2.95 -4.42
CA THR A 336 1.70 3.96 -5.42
C THR A 336 2.26 5.26 -4.85
N GLU A 337 3.14 5.93 -5.60
CA GLU A 337 3.59 7.30 -5.29
C GLU A 337 2.53 8.32 -5.70
N GLY A 338 1.86 8.07 -6.83
CA GLY A 338 0.64 8.76 -7.27
C GLY A 338 -0.59 8.39 -6.46
N GLU A 339 -1.78 8.58 -7.01
CA GLU A 339 -3.03 8.33 -6.29
C GLU A 339 -3.60 6.95 -6.62
N GLY A 340 -4.04 6.21 -5.59
CA GLY A 340 -4.86 5.01 -5.73
C GLY A 340 -6.34 5.38 -5.58
N ARG A 341 -7.20 4.90 -6.49
CA ARG A 341 -8.66 5.11 -6.43
C ARG A 341 -9.43 3.85 -6.76
N VAL A 342 -10.60 3.69 -6.13
CA VAL A 342 -11.61 2.70 -6.48
C VAL A 342 -12.74 3.40 -7.24
N ILE A 343 -13.10 2.91 -8.43
CA ILE A 343 -14.12 3.51 -9.29
C ILE A 343 -15.23 2.54 -9.69
#